data_AF-A0A099PAI1-F1
#
_entry.id   AF-A0A099PAI1-F1
#
_cell.length_a   1.000
_cell.length_b   1.000
_cell.length_c   1.000
_cell.angle_alpha   90.00
_cell.angle_beta   90.00
_cell.angle_gamma   90.00
#
_symmetry.space_group_name_H-M   'P 1'
#
loop_
_entity.id
_entity.type
_entity.pdbx_description
1 polymer ?
#
loop_
_entity_poly.entity_id
_entity_poly.type
_entity_poly.pdbx_seq_one_letter_code
_entity_poly.pdbx_strand_id
1 'polypeptide(L)'
;MEEDASILGYDQTLAERYKAELFRQYLQKYQQVWLDTLHAIQLDNINDVQAKARAIDLLTGESSPIKQLLGLVRANTEFSTFFTSVSAAANSENYQQGSVALAVLNDDLMELVSLEVLPIFARINLFATSSDAEEPERLSALFSQLDALKIFLQGLQHSVNAERSAWMRASSHQGMGEVVSQLEMEIANLPKPLSTWLAQLLDSAKAETGSQARSYIQNQWASNVVPACRDMIEGRYPFASDANREITLRDLASYFASGGIVDGYFEDYLSPYVDRSRSPWRWQQVTGFESAGVNTLLRQVELSNRIQNMFFGPRGIHLLSVLNWFPAMSIRKY
;
A
#
# COMPACT_ATOMS: atom_id res chain seq x y z
N MET A 1 39.24 57.39 5.83
CA MET A 1 38.91 55.99 6.16
C MET A 1 37.63 55.51 5.46
N GLU A 2 36.59 56.34 5.31
CA GLU A 2 35.44 56.00 4.44
C GLU A 2 35.75 56.09 2.94
N GLU A 3 36.63 57.02 2.53
CA GLU A 3 36.98 57.24 1.12
C GLU A 3 37.81 56.11 0.49
N ASP A 4 38.67 55.44 1.28
CA ASP A 4 39.53 54.35 0.79
C ASP A 4 38.78 53.02 0.63
N ALA A 5 37.62 52.85 1.29
CA ALA A 5 36.79 51.65 1.15
C ALA A 5 36.06 51.59 -0.21
N SER A 6 35.74 52.76 -0.77
CA SER A 6 35.09 52.91 -2.08
C SER A 6 36.01 52.49 -3.24
N ILE A 7 37.33 52.67 -3.08
CA ILE A 7 38.35 52.38 -4.12
C ILE A 7 38.62 50.87 -4.28
N LEU A 8 38.27 50.05 -3.28
CA LEU A 8 38.40 48.59 -3.30
C LEU A 8 37.12 47.86 -3.75
N GLY A 9 36.09 48.58 -4.20
CA GLY A 9 34.82 47.99 -4.66
C GLY A 9 33.95 47.42 -3.53
N TYR A 10 34.26 47.72 -2.27
CA TYR A 10 33.41 47.44 -1.12
C TYR A 10 32.31 48.50 -1.03
N ASP A 11 31.36 48.43 -1.96
CA ASP A 11 30.11 49.18 -1.88
C ASP A 11 29.20 48.54 -0.81
N GLN A 12 28.43 49.34 -0.06
CA GLN A 12 27.38 48.85 0.85
C GLN A 12 26.42 47.89 0.11
N THR A 13 26.21 48.11 -1.19
CA THR A 13 25.41 47.22 -2.04
C THR A 13 26.02 45.82 -2.17
N LEU A 14 27.35 45.68 -2.20
CA LEU A 14 28.04 44.39 -2.25
C LEU A 14 27.92 43.65 -0.91
N ALA A 15 28.04 44.37 0.20
CA ALA A 15 27.91 43.80 1.54
C ALA A 15 26.49 43.25 1.79
N GLU A 16 25.45 43.97 1.38
CA GLU A 16 24.06 43.49 1.50
C GLU A 16 23.77 42.29 0.60
N ARG A 17 24.30 42.28 -0.63
CA ARG A 17 24.22 41.09 -1.52
C ARG A 17 24.89 39.88 -0.90
N TYR A 18 26.06 40.05 -0.27
CA TYR A 18 26.78 38.95 0.37
C TYR A 18 26.02 38.40 1.59
N LYS A 19 25.39 39.26 2.40
CA LYS A 19 24.52 38.83 3.51
C LYS A 19 23.32 38.02 3.01
N ALA A 20 22.65 38.49 1.96
CA ALA A 20 21.51 37.78 1.36
C ALA A 20 21.91 36.41 0.81
N GLU A 21 23.05 36.31 0.13
CA GLU A 21 23.56 35.03 -0.39
C GLU A 21 23.94 34.07 0.75
N LEU A 22 24.63 34.56 1.79
CA LEU A 22 24.98 33.75 2.95
C LEU A 22 23.74 33.25 3.69
N PHE A 23 22.73 34.12 3.86
CA PHE A 23 21.47 33.76 4.49
C PHE A 23 20.69 32.73 3.67
N ARG A 24 20.64 32.90 2.34
CA ARG A 24 20.10 31.90 1.42
C ARG A 24 20.77 30.55 1.60
N GLN A 25 22.11 30.51 1.58
CA GLN A 25 22.86 29.27 1.76
C GLN A 25 22.58 28.61 3.13
N TYR A 26 22.48 29.43 4.18
CA TYR A 26 22.09 28.96 5.52
C TYR A 26 20.68 28.33 5.50
N LEU A 27 19.69 29.00 4.91
CA LEU A 27 18.32 28.52 4.81
C LEU A 27 18.20 27.22 4.03
N GLN A 28 18.91 27.12 2.90
CA GLN A 28 18.97 25.88 2.10
C GLN A 28 19.59 24.74 2.90
N LYS A 29 20.66 25.01 3.65
CA LYS A 29 21.28 23.99 4.51
C LYS A 29 20.37 23.59 5.66
N TYR A 30 19.69 24.55 6.28
CA TYR A 30 18.71 24.32 7.34
C TYR A 30 17.58 23.40 6.86
N GLN A 31 17.01 23.71 5.69
CA GLN A 31 15.99 22.88 5.06
C GLN A 31 16.51 21.47 4.78
N GLN A 32 17.70 21.34 4.19
CA GLN A 32 18.29 20.04 3.87
C GLN A 32 18.44 19.19 5.13
N VAL A 33 19.02 19.73 6.20
CA VAL A 33 19.24 19.00 7.45
C VAL A 33 17.91 18.54 8.05
N TRP A 34 16.88 19.38 8.04
CA TRP A 34 15.55 19.00 8.52
C TRP A 34 14.91 17.89 7.68
N LEU A 35 14.94 18.01 6.35
CA LEU A 35 14.38 16.99 5.46
C LEU A 35 15.14 15.66 5.58
N ASP A 36 16.46 15.69 5.65
CA ASP A 36 17.28 14.49 5.83
C ASP A 36 16.99 13.82 7.18
N THR A 37 16.83 14.61 8.25
CA THR A 37 16.47 14.10 9.58
C THR A 37 15.08 13.46 9.56
N LEU A 38 14.10 14.10 8.90
CA LEU A 38 12.75 13.56 8.76
C LEU A 38 12.74 12.28 7.91
N HIS A 39 13.52 12.22 6.83
CA HIS A 39 13.63 11.02 6.00
C HIS A 39 14.38 9.86 6.70
N ALA A 40 15.25 10.16 7.66
CA ALA A 40 15.98 9.15 8.43
C ALA A 40 15.07 8.42 9.44
N ILE A 41 13.95 9.02 9.83
CA ILE A 41 12.94 8.34 10.65
C ILE A 41 12.27 7.27 9.81
N GLN A 42 12.19 6.05 10.34
CA GLN A 42 11.58 4.90 9.69
C GLN A 42 10.62 4.22 10.66
N LEU A 43 9.59 3.58 10.13
CA LEU A 43 8.81 2.63 10.90
C LEU A 43 9.63 1.36 11.09
N ASP A 44 9.62 0.83 12.31
CA ASP A 44 10.19 -0.47 12.57
C ASP A 44 9.52 -1.53 11.70
N ASN A 45 10.31 -2.52 11.25
CA ASN A 45 9.77 -3.62 10.46
C ASN A 45 8.92 -4.53 11.36
N ILE A 46 7.62 -4.34 11.32
CA ILE A 46 6.67 -5.08 12.13
C ILE A 46 6.06 -6.22 11.31
N ASN A 47 6.53 -7.46 11.50
CA ASN A 47 6.02 -8.61 10.74
C ASN A 47 4.77 -9.27 11.35
N ASP A 48 4.47 -8.99 12.62
CA ASP A 48 3.37 -9.62 13.34
C ASP A 48 2.09 -8.75 13.31
N VAL A 49 0.93 -9.38 13.05
CA VAL A 49 -0.39 -8.71 13.00
C VAL A 49 -0.69 -8.00 14.32
N GLN A 50 -0.31 -8.58 15.47
CA GLN A 50 -0.56 -7.97 16.78
C GLN A 50 0.32 -6.76 17.03
N ALA A 51 1.60 -6.86 16.67
CA ALA A 51 2.49 -5.72 16.70
C ALA A 51 2.01 -4.60 15.75
N LYS A 52 1.47 -4.91 14.55
CA LYS A 52 0.90 -3.90 13.64
C LYS A 52 -0.28 -3.16 14.26
N ALA A 53 -1.25 -3.90 14.82
CA ALA A 53 -2.41 -3.30 15.47
C ALA A 53 -2.01 -2.39 16.63
N ARG A 54 -1.04 -2.82 17.46
CA ARG A 54 -0.48 -2.01 18.55
C ARG A 54 0.27 -0.77 18.06
N ALA A 55 1.01 -0.89 16.95
CA ALA A 55 1.68 0.26 16.36
C ALA A 55 0.65 1.28 15.87
N ILE A 56 -0.44 0.83 15.24
CA ILE A 56 -1.54 1.72 14.85
C ILE A 56 -2.15 2.40 16.09
N ASP A 57 -2.45 1.65 17.16
CA ASP A 57 -2.94 2.23 18.43
C ASP A 57 -2.02 3.32 18.98
N LEU A 58 -0.69 3.12 18.93
CA LEU A 58 0.28 4.11 19.35
C LEU A 58 0.27 5.35 18.44
N LEU A 59 0.11 5.16 17.13
CA LEU A 59 0.07 6.25 16.16
C LEU A 59 -1.22 7.09 16.25
N THR A 60 -2.36 6.47 16.56
CA THR A 60 -3.67 7.16 16.63
C THR A 60 -4.04 7.64 18.04
N GLY A 61 -3.36 7.13 19.07
CA GLY A 61 -3.63 7.45 20.46
C GLY A 61 -3.39 8.92 20.87
N GLU A 62 -3.75 9.22 22.11
CA GLU A 62 -3.60 10.58 22.70
C GLU A 62 -2.14 11.05 22.68
N SER A 63 -1.21 10.16 23.01
CA SER A 63 0.25 10.41 22.97
C SER A 63 0.88 10.07 21.62
N SER A 64 0.16 10.33 20.51
CA SER A 64 0.63 10.01 19.15
C SER A 64 2.02 10.60 18.84
N PRO A 65 3.01 9.78 18.50
CA PRO A 65 4.32 10.25 18.05
C PRO A 65 4.25 11.12 16.79
N ILE A 66 3.26 10.88 15.92
CA ILE A 66 3.04 11.71 14.72
C ILE A 66 2.60 13.12 15.12
N LYS A 67 1.64 13.25 16.04
CA LYS A 67 1.20 14.56 16.56
C LYS A 67 2.37 15.32 17.20
N GLN A 68 3.16 14.64 18.03
CA GLN A 68 4.34 15.24 18.68
C GLN A 68 5.39 15.67 17.66
N LEU A 69 5.74 14.80 16.71
CA LEU A 69 6.70 15.12 15.64
C LEU A 69 6.23 16.30 14.80
N LEU A 70 4.96 16.32 14.40
CA LEU A 70 4.38 17.43 13.64
C LEU A 70 4.42 18.74 14.43
N GLY A 71 4.08 18.72 15.71
CA GLY A 71 4.20 19.87 16.60
C GLY A 71 5.65 20.38 16.70
N LEU A 72 6.62 19.47 16.83
CA LEU A 72 8.04 19.82 16.86
C LEU A 72 8.54 20.40 15.54
N VAL A 73 8.15 19.81 14.41
CA VAL A 73 8.50 20.33 13.08
C VAL A 73 7.93 21.72 12.89
N ARG A 74 6.65 21.92 13.20
CA ARG A 74 6.01 23.23 13.11
C ARG A 74 6.69 24.26 14.00
N ALA A 75 6.92 23.91 15.26
CA ALA A 75 7.58 24.79 16.21
C ALA A 75 8.98 25.24 15.74
N ASN A 76 9.65 24.51 14.85
CA ASN A 76 10.99 24.83 14.34
C ASN A 76 11.02 25.26 12.85
N THR A 77 9.88 25.25 12.15
CA THR A 77 9.83 25.56 10.71
C THR A 77 8.69 26.53 10.34
N GLU A 78 7.89 26.95 11.31
CA GLU A 78 6.96 28.07 11.15
C GLU A 78 7.73 29.37 11.34
N PHE A 79 8.43 29.82 10.30
CA PHE A 79 9.34 30.98 10.38
C PHE A 79 8.65 32.28 10.85
N SER A 80 7.33 32.40 10.68
CA SER A 80 6.54 33.52 11.20
C SER A 80 6.48 33.60 12.73
N THR A 81 6.84 32.53 13.45
CA THR A 81 6.97 32.55 14.93
C THR A 81 8.38 32.90 15.39
N PHE A 82 9.33 33.06 14.46
CA PHE A 82 10.72 33.43 14.74
C PHE A 82 11.10 34.80 14.19
N PHE A 83 10.55 35.15 13.02
CA PHE A 83 10.93 36.33 12.26
C PHE A 83 9.72 37.21 11.94
N THR A 84 9.98 38.53 11.93
CA THR A 84 9.04 39.53 11.41
C THR A 84 9.79 40.48 10.47
N SER A 85 9.09 41.02 9.48
CA SER A 85 9.64 42.05 8.58
C SER A 85 9.71 43.41 9.28
N VAL A 86 10.67 44.26 8.87
CA VAL A 86 10.76 45.66 9.33
C VAL A 86 9.43 46.41 9.14
N SER A 87 8.80 46.23 7.98
CA SER A 87 7.50 46.84 7.65
C SER A 87 6.38 46.37 8.60
N ALA A 88 6.27 45.07 8.88
CA ALA A 88 5.29 44.54 9.84
C ALA A 88 5.55 45.00 11.28
N ALA A 89 6.81 45.07 11.72
CA ALA A 89 7.18 45.55 13.05
C ALA A 89 6.92 47.07 13.24
N ALA A 90 7.04 47.86 12.17
CA ALA A 90 6.73 49.29 12.19
C ALA A 90 5.22 49.57 12.33
N ASN A 91 4.37 48.64 11.88
CA ASN A 91 2.92 48.79 11.86
C ASN A 91 2.20 48.22 13.11
N SER A 92 2.95 47.59 14.02
CA SER A 92 2.40 46.96 15.22
C SER A 92 2.52 47.89 16.43
N GLU A 93 1.45 48.63 16.74
CA GLU A 93 1.38 49.58 17.86
C GLU A 93 1.46 48.93 19.26
N ASN A 94 1.42 47.59 19.38
CA ASN A 94 1.33 46.84 20.65
C ASN A 94 2.30 45.63 20.73
N TYR A 95 3.59 45.79 20.44
CA TYR A 95 4.62 44.84 20.91
C TYR A 95 4.87 45.03 22.42
N GLN A 96 3.90 44.67 23.26
CA GLN A 96 4.05 44.67 24.72
C GLN A 96 3.53 43.35 25.31
N GLN A 97 4.49 42.65 25.94
CA GLN A 97 4.32 41.73 27.08
C GLN A 97 3.62 40.39 26.80
N GLY A 98 4.40 39.43 26.32
CA GLY A 98 4.08 38.00 26.41
C GLY A 98 4.57 37.14 25.26
N SER A 99 4.85 37.75 24.10
CA SER A 99 5.35 37.04 22.91
C SER A 99 6.86 36.82 22.96
N VAL A 100 7.30 35.68 22.44
CA VAL A 100 8.72 35.42 22.15
C VAL A 100 9.23 36.59 21.29
N ALA A 101 10.37 37.19 21.67
CA ALA A 101 10.94 38.31 20.93
C ALA A 101 11.31 37.85 19.51
N LEU A 102 10.48 38.21 18.52
CA LEU A 102 10.73 37.91 17.11
C LEU A 102 11.96 38.69 16.64
N ALA A 103 12.84 38.02 15.89
CA ALA A 103 13.95 38.68 15.22
C ALA A 103 13.43 39.48 14.03
N VAL A 104 13.81 40.76 13.94
CA VAL A 104 13.42 41.62 12.80
C VAL A 104 14.38 41.39 11.65
N LEU A 105 13.86 40.95 10.51
CA LEU A 105 14.57 40.84 9.25
C LEU A 105 14.16 41.98 8.32
N ASN A 106 15.08 42.45 7.46
CA ASN A 106 14.69 43.36 6.38
C ASN A 106 13.73 42.66 5.41
N ASP A 107 13.01 43.45 4.62
CA ASP A 107 11.94 42.92 3.76
C ASP A 107 12.52 41.94 2.70
N ASP A 108 13.71 42.20 2.15
CA ASP A 108 14.39 41.33 1.18
C ASP A 108 14.71 39.93 1.73
N LEU A 109 15.23 39.84 2.97
CA LEU A 109 15.54 38.54 3.60
C LEU A 109 14.25 37.80 3.98
N MET A 110 13.18 38.51 4.34
CA MET A 110 11.87 37.89 4.56
C MET A 110 11.26 37.34 3.28
N GLU A 111 11.45 38.01 2.14
CA GLU A 111 11.04 37.51 0.84
C GLU A 111 11.76 36.19 0.50
N LEU A 112 13.08 36.11 0.77
CA LEU A 112 13.84 34.87 0.59
C LEU A 112 13.31 33.70 1.43
N VAL A 113 13.02 33.93 2.71
CA VAL A 113 12.40 32.91 3.59
C VAL A 113 11.08 32.43 3.00
N SER A 114 10.27 33.38 2.50
CA SER A 114 8.92 33.11 2.00
C SER A 114 8.91 32.35 0.68
N LEU A 115 9.88 32.58 -0.19
CA LEU A 115 9.98 31.94 -1.50
C LEU A 115 10.71 30.60 -1.47
N GLU A 116 11.78 30.47 -0.68
CA GLU A 116 12.66 29.30 -0.74
C GLU A 116 12.30 28.23 0.30
N VAL A 117 11.90 28.62 1.53
CA VAL A 117 11.79 27.67 2.65
C VAL A 117 10.35 27.41 3.07
N LEU A 118 9.53 28.45 3.16
CA LEU A 118 8.14 28.32 3.60
C LEU A 118 7.33 27.31 2.77
N PRO A 119 7.40 27.25 1.43
CA PRO A 119 6.50 26.38 0.66
C PRO A 119 6.66 24.88 0.98
N ILE A 120 7.88 24.47 1.33
CA ILE A 120 8.23 23.07 1.59
C ILE A 120 7.71 22.62 2.96
N PHE A 121 7.91 23.45 3.99
CA PHE A 121 7.43 23.14 5.34
C PHE A 121 5.97 23.51 5.56
N ALA A 122 5.42 24.47 4.82
CA ALA A 122 4.02 24.88 4.93
C ALA A 122 3.08 23.68 4.80
N ARG A 123 3.34 22.77 3.85
CA ARG A 123 2.50 21.58 3.69
C ARG A 123 2.55 20.65 4.90
N ILE A 124 3.69 20.51 5.57
CA ILE A 124 3.82 19.69 6.78
C ILE A 124 3.20 20.41 7.98
N ASN A 125 3.45 21.71 8.11
CA ASN A 125 2.96 22.54 9.22
C ASN A 125 1.44 22.64 9.25
N LEU A 126 0.78 22.55 8.09
CA LEU A 126 -0.68 22.46 7.99
C LEU A 126 -1.28 21.21 8.66
N PHE A 127 -0.50 20.16 8.91
CA PHE A 127 -0.96 18.97 9.64
C PHE A 127 -0.65 19.05 11.15
N ALA A 128 0.11 20.04 11.60
CA ALA A 128 0.55 20.21 12.98
C ALA A 128 -0.35 21.14 13.81
N THR A 129 -1.42 21.70 13.23
CA THR A 129 -2.41 22.50 13.96
C THR A 129 -3.11 21.62 14.99
N SER A 130 -2.95 21.89 16.28
CA SER A 130 -3.64 21.10 17.31
C SER A 130 -3.87 21.87 18.61
N SER A 131 -4.08 23.18 18.57
CA SER A 131 -4.15 23.94 19.83
C SER A 131 -5.28 24.96 19.99
N ASP A 132 -6.06 25.33 18.97
CA ASP A 132 -7.19 26.25 19.18
C ASP A 132 -8.48 25.67 18.59
N ALA A 133 -9.34 25.21 19.51
CA ALA A 133 -10.81 25.05 19.46
C ALA A 133 -11.54 24.39 18.27
N GLU A 134 -10.92 24.16 17.12
CA GLU A 134 -11.51 23.44 15.98
C GLU A 134 -10.41 22.57 15.37
N GLU A 135 -10.52 21.25 15.52
CA GLU A 135 -9.54 20.28 15.02
C GLU A 135 -9.18 20.55 13.54
N PRO A 136 -7.94 20.31 13.07
CA PRO A 136 -7.78 20.08 11.65
C PRO A 136 -8.42 18.74 11.35
N GLU A 137 -9.54 18.78 10.64
CA GLU A 137 -10.24 17.66 9.99
C GLU A 137 -9.30 16.69 9.23
N ARG A 138 -8.05 17.09 8.98
CA ARG A 138 -7.09 16.38 8.13
C ARG A 138 -6.40 15.19 8.81
N LEU A 139 -6.06 15.29 10.10
CA LEU A 139 -5.47 14.14 10.82
C LEU A 139 -6.55 13.20 11.37
N SER A 140 -7.75 13.72 11.67
CA SER A 140 -8.84 12.90 12.18
C SER A 140 -9.33 11.89 11.13
N ALA A 141 -9.45 12.31 9.85
CA ALA A 141 -9.75 11.40 8.74
C ALA A 141 -8.70 10.27 8.64
N LEU A 142 -7.40 10.63 8.62
CA LEU A 142 -6.31 9.67 8.59
C LEU A 142 -6.37 8.68 9.77
N PHE A 143 -6.60 9.19 10.99
CA PHE A 143 -6.61 8.37 12.20
C PHE A 143 -7.82 7.44 12.23
N SER A 144 -8.98 7.90 11.74
CA SER A 144 -10.16 7.06 11.54
C SER A 144 -9.87 5.89 10.58
N GLN A 145 -9.19 6.16 9.47
CA GLN A 145 -8.82 5.11 8.50
C GLN A 145 -7.77 4.13 9.06
N LEU A 146 -6.81 4.64 9.84
CA LEU A 146 -5.87 3.79 10.57
C LEU A 146 -6.60 2.91 11.61
N ASP A 147 -7.57 3.45 12.33
CA ASP A 147 -8.38 2.67 13.28
C ASP A 147 -9.23 1.62 12.57
N ALA A 148 -9.77 1.91 11.38
CA ALA A 148 -10.44 0.90 10.55
C ALA A 148 -9.49 -0.24 10.16
N LEU A 149 -8.24 0.08 9.77
CA LEU A 149 -7.21 -0.93 9.51
C LEU A 149 -6.87 -1.75 10.77
N LYS A 150 -6.78 -1.11 11.93
CA LYS A 150 -6.58 -1.81 13.20
C LYS A 150 -7.71 -2.79 13.49
N ILE A 151 -8.97 -2.36 13.39
CA ILE A 151 -10.15 -3.20 13.64
C ILE A 151 -10.14 -4.39 12.68
N PHE A 152 -9.79 -4.17 11.42
CA PHE A 152 -9.62 -5.22 10.44
C PHE A 152 -8.58 -6.26 10.90
N LEU A 153 -7.37 -5.82 11.27
CA LEU A 153 -6.27 -6.69 11.71
C LEU A 153 -6.60 -7.45 13.00
N GLN A 154 -7.22 -6.78 13.98
CA GLN A 154 -7.68 -7.41 15.22
C GLN A 154 -8.73 -8.49 14.93
N GLY A 155 -9.64 -8.25 13.99
CA GLY A 155 -10.63 -9.25 13.60
C GLY A 155 -10.02 -10.47 12.87
N LEU A 156 -8.86 -10.34 12.23
CA LEU A 156 -8.10 -11.51 11.75
C LEU A 156 -7.48 -12.28 12.92
N GLN A 157 -6.90 -11.56 13.87
CA GLN A 157 -6.18 -12.14 14.99
C GLN A 157 -7.09 -12.88 15.98
N HIS A 158 -8.29 -12.38 16.22
CA HIS A 158 -9.27 -13.02 17.10
C HIS A 158 -10.13 -14.06 16.39
N SER A 159 -9.86 -14.35 15.11
CA SER A 159 -10.59 -15.37 14.39
C SER A 159 -10.10 -16.78 14.75
N VAL A 160 -11.03 -17.74 14.77
CA VAL A 160 -10.72 -19.16 15.02
C VAL A 160 -9.83 -19.74 13.91
N ASN A 161 -9.94 -19.21 12.69
CA ASN A 161 -9.10 -19.58 11.55
C ASN A 161 -8.71 -18.32 10.76
N ALA A 162 -7.50 -17.83 11.02
CA ALA A 162 -6.96 -16.61 10.43
C ALA A 162 -6.88 -16.68 8.90
N GLU A 163 -6.48 -17.82 8.34
CA GLU A 163 -6.39 -18.03 6.88
C GLU A 163 -7.77 -17.89 6.21
N ARG A 164 -8.78 -18.56 6.76
CA ARG A 164 -10.16 -18.49 6.24
C ARG A 164 -10.74 -17.09 6.37
N SER A 165 -10.52 -16.44 7.51
CA SER A 165 -10.99 -15.07 7.76
C SER A 165 -10.29 -14.07 6.83
N ALA A 166 -9.00 -14.21 6.60
CA ALA A 166 -8.26 -13.40 5.65
C ALA A 166 -8.79 -13.60 4.23
N TRP A 167 -8.99 -14.85 3.80
CA TRP A 167 -9.60 -15.16 2.51
C TRP A 167 -10.97 -14.49 2.35
N MET A 168 -11.92 -14.73 3.25
CA MET A 168 -13.28 -14.15 3.16
C MET A 168 -13.27 -12.62 3.11
N ARG A 169 -12.40 -11.97 3.89
CA ARG A 169 -12.35 -10.51 3.96
C ARG A 169 -11.54 -9.88 2.83
N ALA A 170 -10.70 -10.65 2.15
CA ALA A 170 -9.93 -10.17 1.01
C ALA A 170 -10.77 -10.03 -0.27
N SER A 171 -11.85 -10.81 -0.45
CA SER A 171 -12.79 -10.65 -1.59
C SER A 171 -13.93 -9.69 -1.33
N SER A 172 -14.26 -9.46 -0.06
CA SER A 172 -15.41 -8.64 0.29
C SER A 172 -15.17 -7.18 -0.11
N HIS A 173 -16.15 -6.59 -0.82
CA HIS A 173 -16.16 -5.15 -1.11
C HIS A 173 -16.23 -4.32 0.19
N GLN A 174 -16.80 -4.88 1.27
CA GLN A 174 -16.82 -4.32 2.63
C GLN A 174 -15.69 -4.89 3.51
N GLY A 175 -14.69 -5.52 2.88
CA GLY A 175 -13.56 -6.15 3.54
C GLY A 175 -12.31 -5.28 3.47
N MET A 176 -11.16 -5.91 3.23
CA MET A 176 -9.88 -5.21 3.16
C MET A 176 -9.82 -4.20 2.00
N GLY A 177 -10.56 -4.42 0.90
CA GLY A 177 -10.55 -3.54 -0.27
C GLY A 177 -10.99 -2.11 0.05
N GLU A 178 -12.08 -1.94 0.80
CA GLU A 178 -12.57 -0.62 1.23
C GLU A 178 -11.56 0.09 2.13
N VAL A 179 -11.10 -0.58 3.19
CA VAL A 179 -10.11 -0.03 4.13
C VAL A 179 -8.82 0.38 3.41
N VAL A 180 -8.33 -0.46 2.48
CA VAL A 180 -7.14 -0.15 1.68
C VAL A 180 -7.38 1.06 0.79
N SER A 181 -8.46 1.09 0.02
CA SER A 181 -8.72 2.19 -0.91
C SER A 181 -8.90 3.53 -0.21
N GLN A 182 -9.63 3.57 0.92
CA GLN A 182 -9.82 4.80 1.69
C GLN A 182 -8.50 5.28 2.29
N LEU A 183 -7.70 4.37 2.86
CA LEU A 183 -6.41 4.74 3.42
C LEU A 183 -5.39 5.16 2.34
N GLU A 184 -5.40 4.54 1.15
CA GLU A 184 -4.56 4.95 0.01
C GLU A 184 -4.88 6.38 -0.45
N MET A 185 -6.16 6.77 -0.45
CA MET A 185 -6.58 8.15 -0.75
C MET A 185 -6.05 9.15 0.28
N GLU A 186 -6.12 8.82 1.58
CA GLU A 186 -5.56 9.67 2.63
C GLU A 186 -4.03 9.79 2.51
N ILE A 187 -3.35 8.66 2.32
CA ILE A 187 -1.89 8.60 2.17
C ILE A 187 -1.40 9.45 0.99
N ALA A 188 -2.11 9.45 -0.14
CA ALA A 188 -1.76 10.23 -1.32
C ALA A 188 -1.73 11.75 -1.06
N ASN A 189 -2.53 12.22 -0.10
CA ASN A 189 -2.62 13.63 0.26
C ASN A 189 -1.57 14.06 1.31
N LEU A 190 -0.87 13.10 1.92
CA LEU A 190 0.13 13.40 2.95
C LEU A 190 1.47 13.86 2.35
N PRO A 191 2.14 14.84 3.00
CA PRO A 191 3.50 15.20 2.66
C PRO A 191 4.46 14.05 3.01
N LYS A 192 5.59 13.98 2.31
CA LYS A 192 6.71 13.14 2.75
C LYS A 192 7.31 13.72 4.04
N PRO A 193 7.78 12.87 4.97
CA PRO A 193 7.89 11.41 4.90
C PRO A 193 6.63 10.63 5.34
N LEU A 194 5.59 11.29 5.87
CA LEU A 194 4.41 10.62 6.44
C LEU A 194 3.74 9.65 5.45
N SER A 195 3.56 10.09 4.20
CA SER A 195 3.00 9.23 3.15
C SER A 195 3.82 7.95 2.92
N THR A 196 5.14 8.02 3.06
CA THR A 196 6.03 6.87 2.87
C THR A 196 5.88 5.86 4.01
N TRP A 197 5.85 6.34 5.25
CA TRP A 197 5.67 5.47 6.41
C TRP A 197 4.32 4.75 6.38
N LEU A 198 3.24 5.47 6.16
CA LEU A 198 1.92 4.88 6.17
C LEU A 198 1.67 3.97 4.96
N ALA A 199 2.26 4.27 3.80
CA ALA A 199 2.27 3.35 2.67
C ALA A 199 2.97 2.03 3.02
N GLN A 200 4.15 2.08 3.66
CA GLN A 200 4.86 0.87 4.10
C GLN A 200 4.06 0.04 5.10
N LEU A 201 3.38 0.70 6.06
CA LEU A 201 2.51 0.02 7.02
C LEU A 201 1.34 -0.68 6.32
N LEU A 202 0.69 0.01 5.38
CA LEU A 202 -0.44 -0.50 4.62
C LEU A 202 -0.04 -1.66 3.69
N ASP A 203 1.06 -1.51 2.96
CA ASP A 203 1.59 -2.56 2.08
C ASP A 203 1.95 -3.81 2.87
N SER A 204 2.54 -3.63 4.06
CA SER A 204 2.88 -4.74 4.93
C SER A 204 1.62 -5.42 5.50
N ALA A 205 0.56 -4.67 5.80
CA ALA A 205 -0.73 -5.24 6.21
C ALA A 205 -1.44 -6.00 5.06
N LYS A 206 -1.37 -5.47 3.82
CA LYS A 206 -1.85 -6.12 2.59
C LYS A 206 -1.11 -7.43 2.36
N ALA A 207 0.23 -7.41 2.41
CA ALA A 207 1.07 -8.58 2.17
C ALA A 207 0.76 -9.73 3.15
N GLU A 208 0.59 -9.42 4.44
CA GLU A 208 0.25 -10.41 5.48
C GLU A 208 -1.14 -11.00 5.23
N THR A 209 -2.15 -10.15 5.05
CA THR A 209 -3.54 -10.59 4.75
C THR A 209 -3.58 -11.47 3.50
N GLY A 210 -2.91 -11.04 2.44
CA GLY A 210 -2.79 -11.81 1.20
C GLY A 210 -2.06 -13.13 1.42
N SER A 211 -1.02 -13.18 2.25
CA SER A 211 -0.32 -14.44 2.60
C SER A 211 -1.24 -15.46 3.26
N GLN A 212 -2.02 -15.02 4.25
CA GLN A 212 -2.99 -15.87 4.96
C GLN A 212 -4.10 -16.36 4.03
N ALA A 213 -4.66 -15.47 3.20
CA ALA A 213 -5.69 -15.82 2.23
C ALA A 213 -5.20 -16.82 1.17
N ARG A 214 -3.95 -16.66 0.71
CA ARG A 214 -3.30 -17.59 -0.23
C ARG A 214 -3.05 -18.95 0.38
N SER A 215 -2.62 -18.99 1.64
CA SER A 215 -2.42 -20.24 2.38
C SER A 215 -3.74 -20.99 2.51
N TYR A 216 -4.84 -20.29 2.78
CA TYR A 216 -6.18 -20.91 2.82
C TYR A 216 -6.53 -21.63 1.52
N ILE A 217 -6.47 -20.95 0.38
CA ILE A 217 -6.85 -21.54 -0.92
C ILE A 217 -5.92 -22.69 -1.30
N GLN A 218 -4.61 -22.59 -1.01
CA GLN A 218 -3.67 -23.67 -1.23
C GLN A 218 -3.98 -24.90 -0.36
N ASN A 219 -4.33 -24.69 0.90
CA ASN A 219 -4.73 -25.76 1.82
C ASN A 219 -6.03 -26.43 1.36
N GLN A 220 -7.01 -25.67 0.86
CA GLN A 220 -8.24 -26.21 0.30
C GLN A 220 -7.99 -27.00 -0.98
N TRP A 221 -7.09 -26.54 -1.86
CA TRP A 221 -6.67 -27.29 -3.04
C TRP A 221 -5.98 -28.62 -2.68
N ALA A 222 -5.02 -28.55 -1.75
CA ALA A 222 -4.28 -29.72 -1.28
C ALA A 222 -5.16 -30.76 -0.59
N SER A 223 -6.24 -30.33 0.08
CA SER A 223 -7.15 -31.21 0.80
C SER A 223 -8.27 -31.78 -0.07
N ASN A 224 -8.80 -30.98 -1.01
CA ASN A 224 -10.04 -31.33 -1.72
C ASN A 224 -9.79 -31.75 -3.17
N VAL A 225 -8.76 -31.22 -3.83
CA VAL A 225 -8.53 -31.46 -5.26
C VAL A 225 -7.40 -32.44 -5.50
N VAL A 226 -6.27 -32.27 -4.79
CA VAL A 226 -5.09 -33.13 -4.99
C VAL A 226 -5.38 -34.61 -4.73
N PRO A 227 -6.06 -35.03 -3.64
CA PRO A 227 -6.32 -36.45 -3.41
C PRO A 227 -7.16 -37.08 -4.52
N ALA A 228 -8.21 -36.37 -4.97
CA ALA A 228 -9.04 -36.82 -6.08
C ALA A 228 -8.24 -36.96 -7.38
N CYS A 229 -7.31 -36.05 -7.65
CA CYS A 229 -6.41 -36.15 -8.81
C CYS A 229 -5.58 -37.44 -8.75
N ARG A 230 -5.01 -37.77 -7.58
CA ARG A 230 -4.24 -39.00 -7.39
C ARG A 230 -5.08 -40.26 -7.61
N ASP A 231 -6.32 -40.26 -7.12
CA ASP A 231 -7.19 -41.43 -7.20
C ASP A 231 -7.78 -41.64 -8.62
N MET A 232 -8.18 -40.53 -9.26
CA MET A 232 -8.98 -40.54 -10.49
C MET A 232 -8.14 -40.37 -11.76
N ILE A 233 -6.97 -39.73 -11.68
CA ILE A 233 -6.21 -39.29 -12.87
C ILE A 233 -4.79 -39.87 -12.89
N GLU A 234 -4.09 -39.83 -11.76
CA GLU A 234 -2.68 -40.23 -11.70
C GLU A 234 -2.48 -41.69 -12.17
N GLY A 235 -1.46 -41.90 -13.01
CA GLY A 235 -1.13 -43.21 -13.55
C GLY A 235 -2.16 -43.77 -14.53
N ARG A 236 -2.96 -42.93 -15.20
CA ARG A 236 -3.97 -43.35 -16.19
C ARG A 236 -3.82 -42.68 -17.55
N TYR A 237 -4.02 -43.44 -18.63
CA TYR A 237 -4.10 -42.88 -19.98
C TYR A 237 -5.39 -42.06 -20.12
N PRO A 238 -5.38 -40.87 -20.79
CA PRO A 238 -4.29 -40.27 -21.57
C PRO A 238 -3.32 -39.36 -20.79
N PHE A 239 -3.51 -39.19 -19.48
CA PHE A 239 -2.71 -38.25 -18.67
C PHE A 239 -1.31 -38.78 -18.36
N ALA A 240 -1.16 -40.10 -18.24
CA ALA A 240 0.10 -40.82 -18.27
C ALA A 240 0.15 -41.69 -19.53
N SER A 241 1.02 -41.32 -20.47
CA SER A 241 1.08 -41.93 -21.81
C SER A 241 1.50 -43.41 -21.81
N ASP A 242 2.20 -43.84 -20.77
CA ASP A 242 2.71 -45.19 -20.56
C ASP A 242 1.80 -46.03 -19.64
N ALA A 243 0.68 -45.48 -19.19
CA ALA A 243 -0.24 -46.18 -18.30
C ALA A 243 -1.03 -47.28 -19.03
N ASN A 244 -1.05 -48.47 -18.44
CA ASN A 244 -1.84 -49.61 -18.92
C ASN A 244 -3.33 -49.55 -18.53
N ARG A 245 -3.73 -48.56 -17.73
CA ARG A 245 -5.11 -48.35 -17.29
C ARG A 245 -5.60 -47.03 -17.85
N GLU A 246 -6.79 -47.04 -18.44
CA GLU A 246 -7.45 -45.83 -18.92
C GLU A 246 -8.23 -45.15 -17.79
N ILE A 247 -8.37 -43.83 -17.90
CA ILE A 247 -9.32 -43.09 -17.07
C ILE A 247 -10.74 -43.47 -17.45
N THR A 248 -11.63 -43.66 -16.46
CA THR A 248 -13.03 -43.92 -16.78
C THR A 248 -13.73 -42.62 -17.16
N LEU A 249 -14.73 -42.69 -18.03
CA LEU A 249 -15.53 -41.50 -18.37
C LEU A 249 -16.22 -40.90 -17.13
N ARG A 250 -16.59 -41.75 -16.17
CA ARG A 250 -17.14 -41.31 -14.88
C ARG A 250 -16.13 -40.47 -14.11
N ASP A 251 -14.91 -40.95 -13.94
CA ASP A 251 -13.89 -40.25 -13.17
C ASP A 251 -13.44 -38.96 -13.90
N LEU A 252 -13.35 -38.99 -15.23
CA LEU A 252 -13.11 -37.80 -16.06
C LEU A 252 -14.21 -36.75 -15.85
N ALA A 253 -15.48 -37.17 -15.87
CA ALA A 253 -16.61 -36.27 -15.64
C ALA A 253 -16.66 -35.76 -14.19
N SER A 254 -16.46 -36.62 -13.20
CA SER A 254 -16.44 -36.23 -11.78
C SER A 254 -15.35 -35.21 -11.47
N TYR A 255 -14.20 -35.29 -12.13
CA TYR A 255 -13.10 -34.37 -11.90
C TYR A 255 -13.22 -33.06 -12.69
N PHE A 256 -13.52 -33.15 -14.00
CA PHE A 256 -13.44 -32.00 -14.93
C PHE A 256 -14.78 -31.40 -15.35
N ALA A 257 -15.91 -32.10 -15.28
CA ALA A 257 -17.18 -31.56 -15.80
C ALA A 257 -17.67 -30.36 -14.96
N SER A 258 -18.71 -29.66 -15.44
CA SER A 258 -19.33 -28.59 -14.65
C SER A 258 -19.98 -29.17 -13.40
N GLY A 259 -19.78 -28.51 -12.26
CA GLY A 259 -20.09 -29.04 -10.93
C GLY A 259 -19.17 -30.16 -10.46
N GLY A 260 -18.12 -30.50 -11.23
CA GLY A 260 -17.07 -31.44 -10.83
C GLY A 260 -16.10 -30.85 -9.82
N ILE A 261 -15.11 -31.63 -9.40
CA ILE A 261 -14.21 -31.28 -8.28
C ILE A 261 -13.45 -29.98 -8.51
N VAL A 262 -12.87 -29.78 -9.70
CA VAL A 262 -12.10 -28.56 -10.00
C VAL A 262 -13.00 -27.35 -10.19
N ASP A 263 -14.17 -27.55 -10.81
CA ASP A 263 -15.18 -26.51 -11.04
C ASP A 263 -15.74 -26.00 -9.71
N GLY A 264 -16.13 -26.92 -8.82
CA GLY A 264 -16.58 -26.60 -7.47
C GLY A 264 -15.52 -25.86 -6.66
N TYR A 265 -14.25 -26.31 -6.71
CA TYR A 265 -13.17 -25.57 -6.07
C TYR A 265 -13.01 -24.15 -6.63
N PHE A 266 -13.13 -23.98 -7.95
CA PHE A 266 -13.06 -22.65 -8.56
C PHE A 266 -14.21 -21.76 -8.07
N GLU A 267 -15.45 -22.24 -8.15
CA GLU A 267 -16.63 -21.47 -7.75
C GLU A 267 -16.60 -21.11 -6.26
N ASP A 268 -16.23 -22.05 -5.39
CA ASP A 268 -16.22 -21.87 -3.94
C ASP A 268 -15.08 -20.98 -3.43
N TYR A 269 -13.88 -21.10 -4.02
CA TYR A 269 -12.66 -20.50 -3.45
C TYR A 269 -12.02 -19.41 -4.30
N LEU A 270 -12.19 -19.43 -5.62
CA LEU A 270 -11.42 -18.57 -6.54
C LEU A 270 -12.27 -17.57 -7.30
N SER A 271 -13.54 -17.86 -7.57
CA SER A 271 -14.41 -17.06 -8.44
C SER A 271 -14.43 -15.56 -8.10
N PRO A 272 -14.42 -15.12 -6.83
CA PRO A 272 -14.43 -13.69 -6.50
C PRO A 272 -13.10 -12.98 -6.75
N TYR A 273 -12.01 -13.74 -6.95
CA TYR A 273 -10.64 -13.20 -7.01
C TYR A 273 -10.01 -13.33 -8.38
N VAL A 274 -10.70 -13.92 -9.37
CA VAL A 274 -10.12 -14.22 -10.68
C VAL A 274 -10.83 -13.44 -11.77
N ASP A 275 -10.05 -12.77 -12.61
CA ASP A 275 -10.47 -12.22 -13.89
C ASP A 275 -10.28 -13.27 -15.01
N ARG A 276 -11.40 -13.69 -15.59
CA ARG A 276 -11.49 -14.67 -16.68
C ARG A 276 -11.66 -14.02 -18.06
N SER A 277 -11.60 -12.68 -18.17
CA SER A 277 -11.83 -11.95 -19.42
C SER A 277 -10.76 -12.18 -20.48
N ARG A 278 -9.60 -12.73 -20.09
CA ARG A 278 -8.45 -13.01 -20.96
C ARG A 278 -7.81 -14.35 -20.57
N SER A 279 -7.06 -14.94 -21.50
CA SER A 279 -6.16 -16.06 -21.24
C SER A 279 -4.71 -15.60 -21.41
N PRO A 280 -3.80 -15.87 -20.46
CA PRO A 280 -4.02 -16.60 -19.20
C PRO A 280 -4.91 -15.82 -18.21
N TRP A 281 -5.63 -16.55 -17.36
CA TRP A 281 -6.44 -15.97 -16.28
C TRP A 281 -5.56 -15.20 -15.29
N ARG A 282 -6.11 -14.16 -14.66
CA ARG A 282 -5.38 -13.28 -13.74
C ARG A 282 -6.11 -13.13 -12.42
N TRP A 283 -5.37 -12.85 -11.36
CA TRP A 283 -5.98 -12.39 -10.12
C TRP A 283 -6.53 -10.97 -10.31
N GLN A 284 -7.68 -10.70 -9.73
CA GLN A 284 -8.16 -9.34 -9.55
C GLN A 284 -7.20 -8.59 -8.62
N GLN A 285 -7.01 -7.29 -8.84
CA GLN A 285 -6.05 -6.46 -8.10
C GLN A 285 -6.52 -6.10 -6.69
N VAL A 286 -6.77 -7.11 -5.87
CA VAL A 286 -7.29 -6.93 -4.53
C VAL A 286 -6.30 -7.57 -3.55
N THR A 287 -5.63 -6.75 -2.74
CA THR A 287 -5.02 -7.13 -1.45
C THR A 287 -3.77 -8.02 -1.40
N GLY A 288 -3.13 -8.35 -2.53
CA GLY A 288 -1.81 -9.03 -2.51
C GLY A 288 -1.84 -10.56 -2.72
N PHE A 289 -2.79 -11.07 -3.50
CA PHE A 289 -2.81 -12.48 -3.94
C PHE A 289 -1.70 -12.86 -4.94
N GLU A 290 -1.06 -11.87 -5.58
CA GLU A 290 -0.05 -12.15 -6.61
C GLU A 290 1.21 -12.78 -6.01
N SER A 291 1.45 -14.05 -6.35
CA SER A 291 2.71 -14.74 -6.06
C SER A 291 2.91 -15.96 -6.95
N ALA A 292 4.15 -16.41 -7.07
CA ALA A 292 4.52 -17.52 -7.93
C ALA A 292 3.71 -18.80 -7.66
N GLY A 293 3.54 -19.19 -6.39
CA GLY A 293 2.83 -20.42 -6.03
C GLY A 293 1.36 -20.41 -6.43
N VAL A 294 0.63 -19.34 -6.12
CA VAL A 294 -0.81 -19.27 -6.42
C VAL A 294 -1.07 -19.04 -7.91
N ASN A 295 -0.12 -18.43 -8.63
CA ASN A 295 -0.16 -18.36 -10.09
C ASN A 295 -0.06 -19.75 -10.74
N THR A 296 0.71 -20.69 -10.17
CA THR A 296 0.72 -22.07 -10.69
C THR A 296 -0.60 -22.78 -10.46
N LEU A 297 -1.23 -22.59 -9.30
CA LEU A 297 -2.56 -23.13 -8.99
C LEU A 297 -3.59 -22.59 -9.99
N LEU A 298 -3.64 -21.28 -10.21
CA LEU A 298 -4.59 -20.67 -11.15
C LEU A 298 -4.44 -21.22 -12.57
N ARG A 299 -3.21 -21.44 -13.03
CA ARG A 299 -2.95 -22.08 -14.34
C ARG A 299 -3.50 -23.50 -14.41
N GLN A 300 -3.38 -24.29 -13.34
CA GLN A 300 -3.93 -25.66 -13.30
C GLN A 300 -5.47 -25.65 -13.37
N VAL A 301 -6.11 -24.68 -12.71
CA VAL A 301 -7.56 -24.50 -12.78
C VAL A 301 -8.00 -24.04 -14.18
N GLU A 302 -7.29 -23.09 -14.80
CA GLU A 302 -7.55 -22.66 -16.18
C GLU A 302 -7.39 -23.82 -17.17
N LEU A 303 -6.34 -24.65 -17.03
CA LEU A 303 -6.13 -25.85 -17.83
C LEU A 303 -7.28 -26.85 -17.68
N SER A 304 -7.75 -27.06 -16.44
CA SER A 304 -8.89 -27.94 -16.16
C SER A 304 -10.17 -27.41 -16.80
N ASN A 305 -10.42 -26.09 -16.76
CA ASN A 305 -11.55 -25.47 -17.45
C ASN A 305 -11.46 -25.62 -18.99
N ARG A 306 -10.25 -25.63 -19.57
CA ARG A 306 -10.07 -25.92 -21.00
C ARG A 306 -10.44 -27.37 -21.34
N ILE A 307 -10.04 -28.33 -20.50
CA ILE A 307 -10.43 -29.75 -20.64
C ILE A 307 -11.96 -29.87 -20.54
N GLN A 308 -12.57 -29.23 -19.54
CA GLN A 308 -14.01 -29.17 -19.36
C GLN A 308 -14.73 -28.68 -20.63
N ASN A 309 -14.31 -27.53 -21.16
CA ASN A 309 -14.92 -26.95 -22.36
C ASN A 309 -14.76 -27.83 -23.61
N MET A 310 -13.67 -28.58 -23.72
CA MET A 310 -13.41 -29.48 -24.84
C MET A 310 -14.30 -30.73 -24.80
N PHE A 311 -14.44 -31.38 -23.62
CA PHE A 311 -15.14 -32.66 -23.48
C PHE A 311 -16.60 -32.52 -23.06
N PHE A 312 -16.95 -31.50 -22.29
CA PHE A 312 -18.26 -31.33 -21.67
C PHE A 312 -18.95 -29.99 -22.04
N GLY A 313 -18.29 -29.14 -22.82
CA GLY A 313 -18.90 -27.92 -23.36
C GLY A 313 -19.94 -28.20 -24.46
N PRO A 314 -20.59 -27.16 -25.02
CA PRO A 314 -21.62 -27.31 -26.05
C PRO A 314 -21.18 -28.10 -27.29
N ARG A 315 -19.87 -28.11 -27.58
CA ARG A 315 -19.25 -28.88 -28.67
C ARG A 315 -18.77 -30.28 -28.22
N GLY A 316 -18.57 -30.51 -26.92
CA GLY A 316 -18.08 -31.76 -26.33
C GLY A 316 -19.14 -32.85 -26.18
N ILE A 317 -20.41 -32.46 -26.02
CA ILE A 317 -21.56 -33.39 -26.03
C ILE A 317 -21.63 -34.14 -27.38
N HIS A 318 -21.13 -33.54 -28.47
CA HIS A 318 -20.96 -34.23 -29.76
C HIS A 318 -19.75 -35.17 -29.81
N LEU A 319 -18.65 -34.90 -29.10
CA LEU A 319 -17.50 -35.80 -29.03
C LEU A 319 -17.82 -37.06 -28.21
N LEU A 320 -18.53 -36.91 -27.09
CA LEU A 320 -18.97 -38.03 -26.26
C LEU A 320 -20.07 -38.88 -26.92
N SER A 321 -20.83 -38.33 -27.87
CA SER A 321 -21.84 -39.07 -28.62
C SER A 321 -21.33 -39.68 -29.93
N VAL A 322 -20.15 -39.27 -30.42
CA VAL A 322 -19.56 -39.75 -31.70
C VAL A 322 -18.39 -40.73 -31.50
N LEU A 323 -17.83 -40.87 -30.29
CA LEU A 323 -16.66 -41.73 -30.05
C LEU A 323 -17.03 -43.19 -29.70
N ASN A 324 -17.35 -43.97 -30.73
CA ASN A 324 -16.73 -45.28 -30.86
C ASN A 324 -15.22 -45.01 -31.07
N TRP A 325 -14.42 -45.36 -30.07
CA TRP A 325 -12.97 -45.16 -30.08
C TRP A 325 -12.32 -45.84 -31.30
N PHE A 326 -11.64 -45.07 -32.15
CA PHE A 326 -10.69 -45.54 -33.17
C PHE A 326 -9.59 -44.47 -33.39
N PRO A 327 -8.42 -44.83 -33.93
CA PRO A 327 -7.13 -44.51 -33.32
C PRO A 327 -6.33 -43.57 -34.22
N ALA A 328 -6.05 -42.35 -33.78
CA ALA A 328 -5.12 -41.48 -34.50
C ALA A 328 -4.56 -40.38 -33.58
N MET A 329 -3.69 -40.77 -32.65
CA MET A 329 -2.64 -39.86 -32.19
C MET A 329 -1.31 -40.59 -32.19
N SER A 330 -0.80 -40.84 -33.40
CA SER A 330 0.63 -41.00 -33.61
C SER A 330 1.25 -39.60 -33.51
N ILE A 331 1.70 -39.23 -32.32
CA ILE A 331 2.63 -38.11 -32.17
C ILE A 331 4.01 -38.69 -32.43
N ARG A 332 4.55 -38.37 -33.62
CA ARG A 332 5.93 -38.69 -34.00
C ARG A 332 6.89 -38.09 -32.98
N LYS A 333 7.85 -38.91 -32.54
CA LYS A 333 9.11 -38.48 -31.97
C LYS A 333 9.78 -37.44 -32.87
N TYR A 334 10.08 -36.28 -32.33
CA TYR A 334 11.34 -35.55 -32.56
C TYR A 334 11.67 -34.74 -31.31
#